data_AF-A0A6I3FP05-F1
#
_entry.id   AF-A0A6I3FP05-F1
#
_cell.length_a   1.000
_cell.length_b   1.000
_cell.length_c   1.000
_cell.angle_alpha   90.00
_cell.angle_beta   90.00
_cell.angle_gamma   90.00
#
_symmetry.space_group_name_H-M   'P 1'
#
loop_
_entity.id
_entity.type
_entity.pdbx_description
1 polymer ?
#
loop_
_entity_poly.entity_id
_entity_poly.type
_entity_poly.pdbx_seq_one_letter_code
_entity_poly.pdbx_strand_id
1 'polypeptide(L)'
;MRKISKVVVTTIAATLALSLTSCTGAGPNAATRQINRVTDGGEAVINENGYDIRISNLLLVAVGDSTTVLVGNIVNRSEEVDQLLTITTAATRAVISGESILRTNKPLFFEGESANAKAVLFGED
;
A
#
# COMPACT_ATOMS: atom_id res chain seq x y z
N MET A 1 19.38 28.37 52.50
CA MET A 1 19.47 27.32 51.44
C MET A 1 18.16 26.55 51.42
N ARG A 2 17.34 26.67 50.38
CA ARG A 2 16.04 25.96 50.28
C ARG A 2 16.33 24.45 50.15
N LYS A 3 15.84 23.63 51.07
CA LYS A 3 15.91 22.16 50.98
C LYS A 3 15.05 21.71 49.82
N ILE A 4 15.66 21.46 48.66
CA ILE A 4 14.97 20.85 47.52
C ILE A 4 14.62 19.42 47.94
N SER A 5 13.32 19.08 47.89
CA SER A 5 12.83 17.76 48.26
C SER A 5 13.35 16.71 47.26
N LYS A 6 13.86 15.59 47.77
CA LYS A 6 14.40 14.46 46.96
C LYS A 6 13.40 13.99 45.89
N VAL A 7 12.10 14.13 46.15
CA VAL A 7 10.99 13.80 45.25
C VAL A 7 11.02 14.64 43.96
N VAL A 8 11.38 15.92 44.05
CA VAL A 8 11.42 16.85 42.91
C VAL A 8 12.57 16.51 41.97
N VAL A 9 13.70 16.05 42.52
CA VAL A 9 14.87 15.67 41.72
C VAL A 9 14.59 14.38 40.94
N THR A 10 13.91 13.41 41.55
CA THR A 10 13.57 12.14 40.90
C THR A 10 12.55 12.30 39.77
N THR A 11 11.56 13.17 39.91
CA THR A 11 10.56 13.38 38.83
C THR A 11 11.16 14.09 37.63
N ILE A 12 12.02 15.09 37.84
CA ILE A 12 12.71 15.80 36.75
C ILE A 12 13.69 14.88 36.01
N ALA A 13 14.43 14.03 36.75
CA ALA A 13 15.33 13.07 36.12
C ALA A 13 14.58 12.02 35.30
N ALA A 14 13.43 11.54 35.80
CA ALA A 14 12.60 10.57 35.08
C ALA A 14 11.98 11.17 33.81
N THR A 15 11.45 12.38 33.86
CA THR A 15 10.88 13.04 32.66
C THR A 15 11.95 13.38 31.63
N LEU A 16 13.15 13.77 32.06
CA LEU A 16 14.29 14.02 31.17
C LEU A 16 14.82 12.73 30.53
N ALA A 17 14.87 11.63 31.27
CA ALA A 17 15.25 10.32 30.71
C ALA A 17 14.23 9.81 29.68
N LEU A 18 12.93 9.99 29.94
CA LEU A 18 11.85 9.61 29.02
C LEU A 18 11.83 10.49 27.76
N SER A 19 12.17 11.78 27.88
CA SER A 19 12.24 12.67 26.71
C SER A 19 13.46 12.37 25.83
N LEU A 20 14.63 12.10 26.42
CA LEU A 20 15.85 11.76 25.67
C LEU A 20 15.82 10.35 25.06
N THR A 21 15.05 9.41 25.62
CA THR A 21 14.91 8.04 25.10
C THR A 21 13.72 7.85 24.17
N SER A 22 12.81 8.82 24.08
CA SER A 22 11.79 8.80 23.03
C SER A 22 12.47 8.97 21.68
N CYS A 23 12.60 7.87 20.92
CA CYS A 23 12.93 7.93 19.50
C CYS A 23 11.74 8.57 18.77
N THR A 24 11.65 9.90 18.81
CA THR A 24 10.55 10.69 18.22
C THR A 24 10.38 10.49 16.71
N GLY A 25 11.37 9.88 16.04
CA GLY A 25 11.33 9.52 14.62
C GLY A 25 10.96 8.06 14.33
N ALA A 26 10.84 7.18 15.34
CA ALA A 26 10.52 5.77 15.16
C ALA A 26 9.16 5.46 15.81
N GLY A 27 8.19 5.04 15.00
CA GLY A 27 6.85 4.72 15.48
C GLY A 27 5.85 4.58 14.35
N PRO A 28 4.57 4.31 14.67
CA PRO A 28 3.52 4.13 13.68
C PRO A 28 3.42 5.30 12.69
N ASN A 29 3.71 6.53 13.17
CA ASN A 29 3.66 7.79 12.41
C ASN A 29 5.04 8.28 11.94
N ALA A 30 6.08 7.43 11.93
CA ALA A 30 7.40 7.83 11.42
C ALA A 30 7.30 8.37 9.98
N ALA A 31 7.97 9.49 9.71
CA ALA A 31 7.93 10.14 8.39
C ALA A 31 8.35 9.19 7.26
N THR A 32 9.28 8.26 7.53
CA THR A 32 9.73 7.24 6.57
C THR A 32 8.65 6.22 6.19
N ARG A 33 7.60 6.04 6.99
CA ARG A 33 6.46 5.14 6.67
C ARG A 33 5.35 5.82 5.88
N GLN A 34 5.36 7.16 5.84
CA GLN A 34 4.35 7.96 5.15
C GLN A 34 4.79 8.33 3.72
N ILE A 35 6.02 8.00 3.34
CA ILE A 35 6.54 8.25 2.00
C ILE A 35 5.98 7.19 1.04
N ASN A 36 5.25 7.63 0.02
CA ASN A 36 4.89 6.79 -1.13
C ASN A 36 6.16 6.37 -1.86
N ARG A 37 6.19 5.14 -2.37
CA ARG A 37 7.35 4.67 -3.13
C ARG A 37 7.50 5.50 -4.40
N VAL A 38 8.75 5.79 -4.78
CA VAL A 38 9.09 6.48 -6.03
C VAL A 38 9.01 5.50 -7.20
N THR A 39 7.81 5.01 -7.46
CA THR A 39 7.49 4.13 -8.57
C THR A 39 6.65 4.90 -9.57
N ASP A 40 6.81 4.61 -10.86
CA ASP A 40 6.00 5.26 -11.91
C ASP A 40 4.51 4.92 -11.78
N GLY A 41 4.20 3.75 -11.20
CA GLY A 41 2.84 3.31 -10.92
C GLY A 41 2.29 3.84 -9.59
N GLY A 42 0.98 4.05 -9.56
CA GLY A 42 0.25 4.43 -8.36
C GLY A 42 0.14 3.30 -7.34
N GLU A 43 -0.12 3.68 -6.09
CA GLU A 43 -0.35 2.77 -4.97
C GLU A 43 -1.69 3.07 -4.31
N ALA A 44 -2.37 2.03 -3.82
CA ALA A 44 -3.60 2.16 -3.06
C ALA A 44 -3.70 1.07 -1.99
N VAL A 45 -4.39 1.40 -0.90
CA VAL A 45 -4.64 0.48 0.21
C VAL A 45 -6.12 0.50 0.52
N ILE A 46 -6.75 -0.67 0.49
CA ILE A 46 -8.13 -0.88 0.93
C ILE A 46 -8.04 -1.58 2.28
N ASN A 47 -8.27 -0.83 3.36
CA ASN A 47 -8.20 -1.33 4.74
C ASN A 47 -9.49 -1.02 5.52
N GLU A 48 -10.63 -1.32 4.91
CA GLU A 48 -11.94 -1.06 5.51
C GLU A 48 -12.69 -2.39 5.70
N ASN A 49 -13.60 -2.46 6.68
CA ASN A 49 -14.52 -3.60 6.86
C ASN A 49 -13.86 -4.98 6.95
N GLY A 50 -12.62 -5.07 7.45
CA GLY A 50 -11.88 -6.33 7.60
C GLY A 50 -11.08 -6.75 6.36
N TYR A 51 -11.13 -5.98 5.27
CA TYR A 51 -10.28 -6.19 4.11
C TYR A 51 -8.88 -5.59 4.34
N ASP A 52 -7.84 -6.20 3.78
CA ASP A 52 -6.50 -5.60 3.69
C ASP A 52 -5.92 -5.88 2.29
N ILE A 53 -6.42 -5.14 1.29
CA ILE A 53 -5.95 -5.26 -0.10
C ILE A 53 -4.93 -4.16 -0.37
N ARG A 54 -3.77 -4.57 -0.89
CA ARG A 54 -2.67 -3.68 -1.27
C ARG A 54 -2.50 -3.70 -2.78
N ILE A 55 -2.50 -2.52 -3.38
CA ILE A 55 -2.24 -2.31 -4.79
C ILE A 55 -0.92 -1.55 -4.90
N SER A 56 -0.01 -2.04 -5.72
CA SER A 56 1.31 -1.42 -5.91
C SER A 56 1.69 -1.42 -7.38
N ASN A 57 2.49 -0.42 -7.77
CA ASN A 57 3.01 -0.26 -9.13
C ASN A 57 1.93 -0.23 -10.21
N LEU A 58 0.74 0.32 -9.92
CA LEU A 58 -0.37 0.36 -10.86
C LEU A 58 -0.09 1.41 -11.95
N LEU A 59 0.25 0.95 -13.15
CA LEU A 59 0.57 1.79 -14.30
C LEU A 59 -0.19 1.32 -15.53
N LEU A 60 -0.77 2.27 -16.26
CA LEU A 60 -1.37 2.02 -17.57
C LEU A 60 -0.34 2.32 -18.65
N VAL A 61 -0.04 1.33 -19.50
CA VAL A 61 0.94 1.45 -20.57
C VAL A 61 0.23 1.33 -21.90
N ALA A 62 0.34 2.36 -22.74
CA ALA A 62 -0.16 2.33 -24.10
C ALA A 62 0.74 1.43 -24.95
N VAL A 63 0.16 0.42 -25.59
CA VAL A 63 0.91 -0.56 -26.40
C VAL A 63 0.83 -0.25 -27.91
N GLY A 64 -0.18 0.52 -28.32
CA GLY A 64 -0.47 0.87 -29.71
C GLY A 64 -1.94 0.62 -30.05
N ASP A 65 -2.41 1.18 -31.18
CA ASP A 65 -3.74 0.93 -31.74
C ASP A 65 -4.88 0.98 -30.70
N SER A 66 -5.00 2.13 -30.02
CA SER A 66 -5.95 2.41 -28.93
C SER A 66 -5.93 1.41 -27.76
N THR A 67 -4.98 0.48 -27.71
CA THR A 67 -4.90 -0.56 -26.67
C THR A 67 -3.95 -0.15 -25.55
N THR A 68 -4.42 -0.31 -24.32
CA THR A 68 -3.66 -0.04 -23.09
C THR A 68 -3.64 -1.29 -22.22
N VAL A 69 -2.48 -1.63 -21.67
CA VAL A 69 -2.35 -2.74 -20.72
C VAL A 69 -2.07 -2.19 -19.32
N LEU A 70 -2.57 -2.90 -18.31
CA LEU A 70 -2.25 -2.61 -16.94
C LEU A 70 -0.99 -3.36 -16.52
N VAL A 71 -0.03 -2.64 -15.96
CA VAL A 71 1.13 -3.19 -15.25
C VAL A 71 0.93 -2.93 -13.76
N GLY A 72 1.24 -3.92 -12.92
CA GLY A 72 1.20 -3.74 -11.48
C GLY A 72 0.83 -5.02 -10.74
N ASN A 73 0.59 -4.90 -9.44
CA ASN A 73 0.26 -6.06 -8.62
C ASN A 73 -0.75 -5.75 -7.52
N ILE A 74 -1.59 -6.74 -7.22
CA ILE A 74 -2.60 -6.68 -6.17
C ILE A 74 -2.35 -7.83 -5.19
N VAL A 75 -2.31 -7.54 -3.90
CA VAL A 75 -2.13 -8.54 -2.83
C VAL A 75 -3.24 -8.41 -1.83
N ASN A 76 -3.94 -9.51 -1.58
CA ASN A 76 -4.82 -9.61 -0.43
C ASN A 76 -4.03 -10.11 0.79
N ARG A 77 -4.04 -9.35 1.88
CA ARG A 77 -3.38 -9.68 3.15
C ARG A 77 -4.36 -10.07 4.25
N SER A 78 -5.66 -10.11 3.96
CA SER A 78 -6.67 -10.64 4.88
C SER A 78 -6.63 -12.17 4.93
N GLU A 79 -7.24 -12.75 5.96
CA GLU A 79 -7.36 -14.19 6.14
C GLU A 79 -8.37 -14.82 5.17
N GLU A 80 -9.36 -14.03 4.75
CA GLU A 80 -10.42 -14.47 3.85
C GLU A 80 -10.01 -14.29 2.37
N VAL A 81 -10.39 -15.27 1.55
CA VAL A 81 -10.17 -15.20 0.10
C VAL A 81 -11.15 -14.22 -0.52
N ASP A 82 -10.67 -13.43 -1.49
CA ASP A 82 -11.49 -12.49 -2.25
C ASP A 82 -11.34 -12.73 -3.77
N GLN A 83 -12.02 -11.95 -4.60
CA GLN A 83 -11.95 -12.05 -6.05
C GLN A 83 -11.98 -10.68 -6.72
N LEU A 84 -11.07 -10.49 -7.69
CA LEU A 84 -11.10 -9.35 -8.58
C LEU A 84 -12.20 -9.53 -9.64
N LEU A 85 -13.25 -8.71 -9.55
CA LEU A 85 -14.38 -8.77 -10.49
C LEU A 85 -14.16 -7.90 -11.73
N THR A 86 -13.69 -6.67 -11.53
CA THR A 86 -13.54 -5.71 -12.63
C THR A 86 -12.47 -4.68 -12.31
N ILE A 87 -11.89 -4.13 -13.37
CA ILE A 87 -11.07 -2.92 -13.33
C ILE A 87 -11.69 -1.97 -14.34
N THR A 88 -11.99 -0.75 -13.89
CA THR A 88 -12.60 0.28 -14.72
C THR A 88 -11.85 1.58 -14.56
N THR A 89 -11.60 2.27 -15.67
CA THR A 89 -11.21 3.68 -15.67
C THR A 89 -12.44 4.55 -15.86
N ALA A 90 -12.29 5.87 -15.86
CA ALA A 90 -13.39 6.79 -16.12
C ALA A 90 -14.04 6.59 -17.51
N ALA A 91 -13.31 6.03 -18.48
CA ALA A 91 -13.78 5.87 -19.86
C ALA A 91 -14.09 4.41 -20.24
N THR A 92 -13.37 3.42 -19.70
CA THR A 92 -13.41 2.04 -20.22
C THR A 92 -13.34 1.00 -19.11
N ARG A 93 -14.00 -0.14 -19.32
CA ARG A 93 -13.81 -1.36 -18.53
C ARG A 93 -12.70 -2.24 -19.12
N ALA A 94 -11.80 -2.71 -18.27
CA ALA A 94 -10.77 -3.65 -18.66
C ALA A 94 -11.34 -5.06 -18.88
N VAL A 95 -10.83 -5.75 -19.90
CA VAL A 95 -10.98 -7.19 -20.08
C VAL A 95 -9.90 -7.89 -19.26
N ILE A 96 -10.32 -8.64 -18.24
CA ILE A 96 -9.43 -9.39 -17.35
C ILE A 96 -9.36 -10.84 -17.82
N SER A 97 -8.16 -11.40 -17.86
CA SER A 97 -7.90 -12.80 -18.17
C SER A 97 -6.81 -13.37 -17.25
N GLY A 98 -6.74 -14.70 -17.13
CA GLY A 98 -5.85 -15.38 -16.19
C GLY A 98 -6.46 -15.54 -14.80
N GLU A 99 -5.62 -15.48 -13.77
CA GLU A 99 -6.05 -15.59 -12.38
C GLU A 99 -6.82 -14.34 -11.94
N SER A 100 -7.87 -14.55 -11.13
CA SER A 100 -8.69 -13.47 -10.57
C SER A 100 -8.97 -13.66 -9.07
N ILE A 101 -8.64 -14.82 -8.51
CA ILE A 101 -8.85 -15.11 -7.10
C ILE A 101 -7.71 -14.49 -6.27
N LEU A 102 -8.09 -13.61 -5.35
CA LEU A 102 -7.21 -12.93 -4.41
C LEU A 102 -7.01 -13.79 -3.15
N ARG A 103 -6.14 -14.80 -3.27
CA ARG A 103 -5.76 -15.64 -2.12
C ARG A 103 -4.87 -14.87 -1.14
N THR A 104 -4.99 -15.20 0.14
CA THR A 104 -4.19 -14.62 1.22
C THR A 104 -2.70 -14.68 0.93
N ASN A 105 -2.06 -13.51 0.96
CA ASN A 105 -0.65 -13.26 0.70
C ASN A 105 -0.12 -13.84 -0.63
N LYS A 106 -1.01 -14.02 -1.62
CA LYS A 106 -0.64 -14.41 -2.99
C LYS A 106 -0.92 -13.24 -3.93
N PRO A 107 0.12 -12.64 -4.51
CA PRO A 107 -0.06 -11.54 -5.46
C PRO A 107 -0.69 -11.99 -6.79
N LEU A 108 -1.59 -11.16 -7.30
CA LEU A 108 -1.87 -11.08 -8.73
C LEU A 108 -0.83 -10.14 -9.36
N PHE A 109 -0.13 -10.62 -10.37
CA PHE A 109 0.82 -9.84 -11.16
C PHE A 109 0.24 -9.62 -12.55
N PHE A 110 0.09 -8.35 -12.91
CA PHE A 110 -0.31 -7.90 -14.24
C PHE A 110 0.92 -7.50 -15.04
N GLU A 111 1.12 -8.18 -16.17
CA GLU A 111 2.26 -8.03 -17.08
C GLU A 111 3.64 -8.31 -16.43
N GLY A 112 4.66 -8.57 -17.26
CA GLY A 112 6.01 -8.97 -16.82
C GLY A 112 6.23 -10.49 -16.76
N GLU A 113 7.46 -10.90 -16.40
CA GLU A 113 7.89 -12.33 -16.45
C GLU A 113 7.09 -13.24 -15.51
N SER A 114 6.72 -12.72 -14.34
CA SER A 114 5.96 -13.45 -13.31
C SER A 114 4.45 -13.23 -13.42
N ALA A 115 3.96 -12.69 -14.53
CA ALA A 115 2.55 -12.37 -14.72
C ALA A 115 1.68 -13.63 -14.60
N ASN A 116 0.61 -13.53 -13.82
CA ASN A 116 -0.39 -14.59 -13.66
C ASN A 116 -1.81 -14.11 -14.00
N ALA A 117 -1.98 -12.80 -14.21
CA ALA A 117 -3.20 -12.16 -14.67
C ALA A 117 -2.87 -11.13 -15.75
N LYS A 118 -3.86 -10.78 -16.55
CA LYS A 118 -3.75 -9.74 -17.58
C LYS A 118 -5.01 -8.89 -17.61
N ALA A 119 -4.83 -7.58 -17.69
CA ALA A 119 -5.93 -6.62 -17.84
C ALA A 119 -5.64 -5.70 -19.01
N VAL A 120 -6.53 -5.73 -20.01
CA VAL A 120 -6.42 -4.94 -21.23
C VAL A 120 -7.59 -3.98 -21.34
N LEU A 121 -7.32 -2.72 -21.64
CA LEU A 121 -8.30 -1.70 -21.91
C LEU A 121 -8.21 -1.33 -23.39
N PHE A 122 -9.37 -1.23 -24.03
CA PHE A 122 -9.49 -0.80 -25.41
C PHE A 122 -10.05 0.63 -25.42
N GLY A 123 -9.34 1.54 -26.05
CA GLY A 123 -9.82 2.89 -26.28
C GLY A 123 -11.09 2.86 -27.13
N GLU A 124 -11.94 3.85 -26.90
CA GLU A 124 -13.02 4.17 -27.82
C GLU A 124 -12.38 4.85 -29.05
N ASP A 125 -12.81 4.46 -30.26
CA ASP A 125 -12.35 5.05 -31.52
C ASP A 125 -12.72 6.54 -31.65
#